data_AF-A0A9D3XKW2-F1
#
_entry.id   AF-A0A9D3XKW2-F1
#
_cell.length_a   1.000
_cell.length_b   1.000
_cell.length_c   1.000
_cell.angle_alpha   90.00
_cell.angle_beta   90.00
_cell.angle_gamma   90.00
#
_symmetry.space_group_name_H-M   'P 1'
#
loop_
_entity.id
_entity.type
_entity.pdbx_description
1 polymer ?
#
loop_
_entity_poly.entity_id
_entity_poly.type
_entity_poly.pdbx_seq_one_letter_code
_entity_poly.pdbx_strand_id
1 'polypeptide(L)'
;MVPARGRVSLRCLCQVPCARLFLYRGTGPVPVQHAEAWGQAAEFLIDRAGPGDTGTYRCRYLSQYGQPRWSESSDPVRLVVRVGDMDQKNL
;
A
#
# COMPACT_ATOMS: atom_id res chain seq x y z
N MET A 1 1.09 6.12 -12.70
CA MET A 1 2.14 7.13 -12.45
C MET A 1 1.51 8.26 -11.66
N VAL A 2 2.17 8.75 -10.62
CA VAL A 2 1.64 9.78 -9.72
C VAL A 2 2.65 10.94 -9.66
N PRO A 3 2.22 12.20 -9.75
CA PRO A 3 3.12 13.33 -9.55
C PRO A 3 3.61 13.39 -8.10
N ALA A 4 4.81 13.90 -7.88
CA ALA A 4 5.33 14.16 -6.54
C ALA A 4 4.35 15.06 -5.77
N ARG A 5 4.25 14.83 -4.45
CA ARG A 5 3.25 15.44 -3.55
C ARG A 5 1.80 15.03 -3.84
N GLY A 6 1.56 14.16 -4.82
CA GLY A 6 0.25 13.58 -5.08
C GLY A 6 -0.20 12.62 -3.97
N ARG A 7 -1.52 12.43 -3.85
CA ARG A 7 -2.14 11.51 -2.90
C ARG A 7 -2.44 10.18 -3.56
N VAL A 8 -2.07 9.08 -2.92
CA VAL A 8 -2.34 7.71 -3.39
C VAL A 8 -3.01 6.92 -2.28
N SER A 9 -4.10 6.22 -2.59
CA SER A 9 -4.68 5.20 -1.72
C SER A 9 -4.44 3.83 -2.35
N LEU A 10 -3.75 2.95 -1.63
CA LEU A 10 -3.62 1.54 -1.99
C LEU A 10 -4.66 0.76 -1.20
N ARG A 11 -5.60 0.14 -1.90
CA ARG A 11 -6.66 -0.66 -1.29
C ARG A 11 -6.32 -2.14 -1.36
N CYS A 12 -6.17 -2.75 -0.20
CA CYS A 12 -6.00 -4.19 -0.07
C CYS A 12 -7.36 -4.83 0.25
N LEU A 13 -7.62 -5.98 -0.34
CA LEU A 13 -8.86 -6.76 -0.15
C LEU A 13 -8.53 -8.13 0.42
N CYS A 14 -9.46 -8.70 1.18
CA CYS A 14 -9.40 -10.07 1.65
C CYS A 14 -10.67 -10.82 1.24
N GLN A 15 -10.52 -12.04 0.71
CA GLN A 15 -11.65 -12.86 0.23
C GLN A 15 -12.48 -13.45 1.39
N VAL A 16 -11.90 -13.49 2.58
CA VAL A 16 -12.53 -13.88 3.83
C VAL A 16 -12.46 -12.71 4.80
N PRO A 17 -13.34 -12.61 5.81
CA PRO A 17 -13.17 -11.68 6.91
C PRO A 17 -11.77 -11.77 7.50
N CYS A 18 -11.06 -10.64 7.47
CA CYS A 18 -9.70 -10.51 7.95
C CYS A 18 -9.68 -9.49 9.08
N ALA A 19 -8.86 -9.73 10.09
CA ALA A 19 -8.76 -8.80 11.22
C ALA A 19 -7.92 -7.59 10.82
N ARG A 20 -6.74 -7.85 10.23
CA ARG A 20 -5.73 -6.83 9.93
C ARG A 20 -5.07 -7.09 8.59
N LEU A 21 -4.83 -6.02 7.84
CA LEU A 21 -4.09 -6.05 6.58
C LEU A 21 -2.75 -5.32 6.74
N PHE A 22 -1.79 -5.76 5.95
CA PHE A 22 -0.41 -5.32 6.00
C PHE A 22 0.08 -5.04 4.58
N LEU A 23 0.64 -3.86 4.39
CA LEU A 23 1.21 -3.42 3.12
C LEU A 23 2.72 -3.57 3.16
N TYR A 24 3.27 -4.29 2.20
CA TYR A 24 4.70 -4.50 2.01
C TYR A 24 5.18 -3.76 0.76
N ARG A 25 6.43 -3.30 0.79
CA ARG A 25 7.11 -2.71 -0.36
C ARG A 25 8.37 -3.52 -0.69
N GLY A 26 8.49 -3.95 -1.94
CA GLY A 26 9.58 -4.79 -2.41
C GLY A 26 9.44 -6.24 -1.94
N THR A 27 10.56 -6.83 -1.52
CA THR A 27 10.66 -8.21 -1.01
C THR A 27 11.02 -8.27 0.47
N GLY A 28 11.00 -7.12 1.16
CA GLY A 28 11.36 -7.03 2.57
C GLY A 28 10.34 -7.74 3.47
N PRO A 29 10.79 -8.32 4.60
CA PRO A 29 9.91 -9.05 5.52
C PRO A 29 9.08 -8.14 6.43
N VAL A 30 9.34 -6.83 6.42
CA VAL A 30 8.70 -5.84 7.31
C VAL A 30 7.64 -5.06 6.53
N PRO A 31 6.40 -4.95 7.03
CA PRO A 31 5.38 -4.13 6.40
C PRO A 31 5.69 -2.65 6.55
N VAL A 32 5.42 -1.86 5.51
CA VAL A 32 5.55 -0.40 5.54
C VAL A 32 4.35 0.27 6.21
N GLN A 33 3.17 -0.35 6.18
CA GLN A 33 1.95 0.10 6.84
C GLN A 33 1.09 -1.11 7.25
N HIS A 34 0.24 -0.95 8.26
CA HIS A 34 -0.79 -1.93 8.62
C HIS A 34 -2.04 -1.20 9.11
N ALA A 35 -3.20 -1.84 8.95
CA ALA A 35 -4.48 -1.28 9.36
C ALA A 35 -5.46 -2.41 9.68
N GLU A 36 -6.35 -2.16 10.64
CA GLU A 36 -7.49 -3.05 10.87
C GLU A 36 -8.39 -3.04 9.62
N ALA A 37 -8.96 -4.20 9.31
CA ALA A 37 -9.89 -4.30 8.20
C ALA A 37 -11.20 -3.59 8.57
N TRP A 38 -11.75 -2.86 7.61
CA TRP A 38 -13.14 -2.44 7.65
C TRP A 38 -13.95 -3.34 6.71
N GLY A 39 -14.62 -4.33 7.29
CA GLY A 39 -15.25 -5.41 6.54
C GLY A 39 -14.22 -6.36 5.92
N GLN A 40 -13.98 -6.22 4.62
CA GLN A 40 -13.07 -7.08 3.85
C GLN A 40 -11.92 -6.31 3.17
N ALA A 41 -11.65 -5.09 3.65
CA ALA A 41 -10.66 -4.22 3.03
C ALA A 41 -9.94 -3.34 4.04
N ALA A 42 -8.75 -2.86 3.68
CA ALA A 42 -8.14 -1.69 4.28
C ALA A 42 -7.52 -0.80 3.21
N GLU A 43 -7.47 0.49 3.50
CA GLU A 43 -6.86 1.50 2.65
C GLU A 43 -5.60 2.04 3.29
N PHE A 44 -4.54 2.13 2.49
CA PHE A 44 -3.23 2.63 2.89
C PHE A 44 -2.94 3.92 2.15
N LEU A 45 -2.89 5.02 2.88
CA LEU A 45 -2.71 6.35 2.33
C LEU A 45 -1.23 6.71 2.23
N ILE A 46 -0.85 7.28 1.09
CA ILE A 46 0.41 8.00 0.89
C ILE A 46 0.03 9.45 0.58
N ASP A 47 0.03 10.30 1.61
CA ASP A 47 -0.57 11.65 1.56
C ASP A 47 0.30 12.69 0.84
N ARG A 48 1.58 12.39 0.58
CA ARG A 48 2.51 13.23 -0.19
C ARG A 48 3.56 12.35 -0.87
N ALA A 49 3.15 11.67 -1.94
CA ALA A 49 4.00 10.70 -2.61
C ALA A 49 5.33 11.33 -3.08
N GLY A 50 6.45 10.73 -2.69
CA GLY A 50 7.79 11.11 -3.12
C GLY A 50 8.45 10.06 -4.02
N PRO A 51 9.59 10.37 -4.66
CA PRO A 51 10.34 9.38 -5.44
C PRO A 51 10.66 8.10 -4.67
N GLY A 52 10.91 8.22 -3.35
CA GLY A 52 11.15 7.09 -2.45
C GLY A 52 9.94 6.16 -2.24
N ASP A 53 8.72 6.59 -2.59
CA ASP A 53 7.52 5.74 -2.57
C ASP A 53 7.35 4.95 -3.88
N THR A 54 8.24 5.14 -4.85
CA THR A 54 8.27 4.27 -6.03
C THR A 54 8.65 2.85 -5.61
N GLY A 55 7.86 1.87 -6.03
CA GLY A 55 8.11 0.49 -5.67
C GLY A 55 7.00 -0.46 -6.08
N THR A 56 7.26 -1.74 -5.84
CA THR A 56 6.26 -2.80 -5.98
C THR A 56 5.66 -3.08 -4.63
N TYR A 57 4.35 -2.95 -4.52
CA TYR A 57 3.58 -3.14 -3.30
C TYR A 57 2.82 -4.46 -3.35
N ARG A 58 2.74 -5.14 -2.20
CA ARG A 58 1.94 -6.36 -2.01
C ARG A 58 1.25 -6.31 -0.66
N CYS A 59 0.07 -6.93 -0.58
CA CYS A 59 -0.69 -7.03 0.65
C CYS A 59 -0.62 -8.45 1.22
N ARG A 60 -0.68 -8.56 2.55
CA ARG A 60 -1.06 -9.79 3.25
C ARG A 60 -2.08 -9.44 4.32
N TYR A 61 -2.88 -10.41 4.73
CA TYR A 61 -3.82 -10.23 5.83
C TYR A 61 -3.71 -11.35 6.87
N LEU A 62 -4.13 -11.04 8.08
CA LEU A 62 -4.35 -12.03 9.14
C LEU A 62 -5.83 -12.41 9.13
N SER A 63 -6.12 -13.67 8.83
CA SER A 63 -7.49 -14.20 8.86
C SER A 63 -8.04 -14.14 10.27
N GLN A 64 -9.31 -13.75 10.39
CA GLN A 64 -10.05 -13.81 11.67
C GLN A 64 -10.87 -15.11 11.80
N TYR A 65 -10.88 -15.95 10.77
CA TYR A 65 -11.57 -17.25 10.79
C TYR A 65 -10.72 -18.31 11.48
N GLY A 66 -11.25 -18.83 12.59
CA GLY A 66 -10.61 -19.91 13.36
C GLY A 66 -9.30 -19.45 14.00
N GLN A 67 -8.22 -20.20 13.80
CA GLN A 67 -6.90 -19.80 14.26
C GLN A 67 -6.33 -18.69 13.35
N PRO A 68 -5.76 -17.62 13.92
CA PRO A 68 -5.12 -16.57 13.14
C PRO A 68 -4.03 -17.15 12.23
N ARG A 69 -4.22 -16.99 10.92
CA ARG A 69 -3.30 -17.47 9.88
C ARG A 69 -3.03 -16.35 8.90
N TRP A 70 -1.77 -16.29 8.47
CA TRP A 70 -1.34 -15.37 7.43
C TRP A 70 -1.83 -15.83 6.06
N SER A 71 -2.29 -14.88 5.25
CA SER A 71 -2.55 -15.12 3.84
C SER A 71 -1.23 -15.28 3.06
N GLU A 72 -1.34 -15.82 1.85
CA GLU A 72 -0.33 -15.60 0.82
C GLU A 72 -0.23 -14.12 0.44
N SER A 73 0.86 -13.76 -0.25
CA SER A 73 1.02 -12.40 -0.78
C SER A 73 0.06 -12.15 -1.94
N SER A 74 -0.50 -10.96 -1.99
CA SER A 74 -1.31 -10.52 -3.14
C SER A 74 -0.47 -10.39 -4.41
N ASP A 75 -1.18 -10.24 -5.53
CA ASP A 75 -0.58 -9.78 -6.77
C ASP A 75 0.12 -8.41 -6.57
N PRO A 76 1.25 -8.18 -7.24
CA PRO A 76 2.01 -6.95 -7.11
C PRO A 76 1.36 -5.77 -7.82
N VAL A 77 1.37 -4.61 -7.15
CA VAL A 77 1.02 -3.32 -7.77
C VAL A 77 2.26 -2.43 -7.80
N ARG A 78 2.60 -1.90 -8.98
CA ARG A 78 3.75 -1.00 -9.12
C ARG A 78 3.31 0.46 -9.02
N LEU A 79 3.74 1.14 -7.97
CA LEU A 79 3.63 2.59 -7.84
C LEU A 79 4.88 3.25 -8.46
N VAL A 80 4.64 4.24 -9.31
CA VAL A 80 5.71 5.07 -9.91
C VAL A 80 5.38 6.52 -9.63
N VAL A 81 6.22 7.17 -8.84
CA VAL A 81 6.12 8.60 -8.53
C VAL A 81 7.16 9.35 -9.36
N ARG A 82 6.74 10.43 -10.02
CA ARG A 82 7.65 11.31 -10.78
C ARG A 82 7.60 12.72 -10.23
N VAL A 83 8.76 13.36 -10.11
CA VAL A 83 8.82 14.81 -9.96
C VAL A 83 8.43 15.38 -11.32
N GLY A 84 7.29 16.06 -11.38
CA GLY A 84 6.98 16.92 -12.53
C GLY A 84 7.66 18.27 -12.31
N ASP A 85 8.09 18.91 -13.39
CA ASP A 85 8.77 20.21 -13.41
C ASP A 85 7.85 21.37 -12.96
N MET A 86 7.38 21.34 -11.71
CA MET A 86 6.51 22.39 -11.14
C MET A 86 7.27 23.30 -10.15
N ASP A 87 8.59 23.43 -10.30
CA ASP A 87 9.41 24.43 -9.59
C ASP A 87 10.24 25.33 -10.55
N GLN A 88 9.92 25.37 -11.86
CA GLN A 88 10.53 26.33 -12.79
C GLN A 88 9.51 27.34 -13.34
N LYS A 89 8.83 28.04 -12.45
CA LYS A 89 8.32 29.39 -12.71
C LYS A 89 8.56 30.25 -11.48
N ASN A 90 9.76 30.83 -11.41
CA ASN A 90 10.00 32.24 -11.13
C ASN A 90 11.52 32.45 -11.21
N LEU A 91 11.97 32.75 -12.44
CA LEU A 91 13.13 33.61 -12.67
C LEU A 91 12.69 35.05 -12.38
#